data_AF-A0AAD2DRB5-F1
#
_entry.id   AF-A0AAD2DRB5-F1
#
_cell.length_a   1.000
_cell.length_b   1.000
_cell.length_c   1.000
_cell.angle_alpha   90.00
_cell.angle_beta   90.00
_cell.angle_gamma   90.00
#
_symmetry.space_group_name_H-M   'P 1'
#
loop_
_entity.id
_entity.type
_entity.pdbx_description
1 polymer ?
#
loop_
_entity_poly.entity_id
_entity_poly.type
_entity_poly.pdbx_seq_one_letter_code
_entity_poly.pdbx_strand_id
1 'polypeptide(L)'
;MALRGVWQLQKLIVSYCNWGGSSRGIREFMESQLPAFKEKNPQLEVINELNRGHHPFLKGLYKNKNERVVCVKNMTPEEVHQCATRLRNALGRKVVKLKTRHVTKHPSVQGGRGGDASIGSTIGLKEEEEEVSMVVVVVVVGGCSKATPPYSAAILLIFRYRKRRI
;
A
#
# COMPACT_ATOMS: atom_id res chain seq x y z
N MET A 1 -8.44 2.79 10.23
CA MET A 1 -7.71 3.91 10.84
C MET A 1 -8.27 5.20 10.30
N ALA A 2 -8.78 6.03 11.19
CA ALA A 2 -9.33 7.33 10.85
C ALA A 2 -8.30 8.43 11.15
N LEU A 3 -8.27 9.47 10.32
CA LEU A 3 -7.50 10.68 10.58
C LEU A 3 -8.50 11.80 10.84
N ARG A 4 -8.44 12.41 12.04
CA ARG A 4 -9.42 13.42 12.50
C ARG A 4 -10.88 12.93 12.39
N GLY A 5 -11.14 11.68 12.79
CA GLY A 5 -12.47 11.07 12.72
C GLY A 5 -12.90 10.61 11.32
N VAL A 6 -12.14 10.91 10.27
CA VAL A 6 -12.47 10.53 8.89
C VAL A 6 -11.71 9.29 8.45
N TRP A 7 -12.42 8.29 7.95
CA TRP A 7 -11.84 7.07 7.40
C TRP A 7 -11.11 7.34 6.09
N GLN A 8 -9.90 6.79 5.98
CA GLN A 8 -9.03 7.06 4.83
C GLN A 8 -9.22 6.07 3.70
N LEU A 9 -9.54 4.81 4.00
CA LEU A 9 -9.84 3.79 3.00
C LEU A 9 -11.28 4.00 2.50
N GLN A 10 -11.44 4.22 1.19
CA GLN A 10 -12.73 4.48 0.55
C GLN A 10 -13.26 3.24 -0.15
N LYS A 11 -12.41 2.58 -0.94
CA LYS A 11 -12.79 1.39 -1.70
C LYS A 11 -11.82 0.25 -1.41
N LEU A 12 -12.36 -0.95 -1.22
CA LEU A 12 -11.61 -2.20 -1.14
C LEU A 12 -12.03 -3.08 -2.31
N ILE A 13 -11.12 -3.30 -3.25
CA ILE A 13 -11.30 -4.17 -4.40
C ILE A 13 -10.72 -5.54 -4.05
N VAL A 14 -11.57 -6.56 -4.16
CA VAL A 14 -11.26 -7.96 -3.91
C VAL A 14 -11.20 -8.66 -5.26
N SER A 15 -9.98 -8.88 -5.75
CA SER A 15 -9.74 -9.56 -7.02
C SER A 15 -9.53 -11.05 -6.78
N TYR A 16 -10.34 -11.88 -7.44
CA TYR A 16 -10.30 -13.33 -7.31
C TYR A 16 -10.49 -14.04 -8.65
N CYS A 17 -10.13 -15.32 -8.69
CA CYS A 17 -10.40 -16.22 -9.80
C CYS A 17 -11.38 -17.31 -9.32
N ASN A 18 -12.28 -17.76 -10.18
CA ASN A 18 -13.26 -18.80 -9.85
C ASN A 18 -12.67 -20.22 -9.91
N TRP A 19 -11.62 -20.44 -10.69
CA TRP A 19 -11.07 -21.77 -10.93
C TRP A 19 -9.72 -22.01 -10.23
N GLY A 20 -8.75 -21.10 -10.39
CA GLY A 20 -7.36 -21.35 -9.97
C GLY A 20 -7.17 -21.58 -8.47
N GLY A 21 -6.47 -22.65 -8.09
CA GLY A 21 -6.27 -23.05 -6.68
C GLY A 21 -5.67 -21.97 -5.78
N SER A 22 -4.88 -21.04 -6.34
CA SER A 22 -4.28 -19.95 -5.56
C SER A 22 -5.29 -18.95 -4.97
N SER A 23 -6.52 -18.96 -5.47
CA SER A 23 -7.63 -18.12 -5.02
C SER A 23 -8.61 -18.84 -4.08
N ARG A 24 -8.29 -20.06 -3.62
CA ARG A 24 -9.16 -20.82 -2.73
C ARG A 24 -9.50 -20.05 -1.44
N GLY A 25 -8.48 -19.54 -0.73
CA GLY A 25 -8.70 -18.84 0.53
C GLY A 25 -9.46 -17.51 0.40
N ILE A 26 -9.32 -16.80 -0.72
CA ILE A 26 -10.09 -15.56 -0.92
C ILE A 26 -11.57 -15.83 -1.25
N ARG A 27 -11.89 -16.97 -1.89
CA ARG A 27 -13.28 -17.39 -2.11
C ARG A 27 -13.96 -17.76 -0.80
N GLU A 28 -13.28 -18.56 0.03
CA GLU A 28 -13.75 -18.89 1.39
C GLU A 28 -13.95 -17.64 2.25
N PHE A 29 -13.04 -16.66 2.15
CA PHE A 29 -13.16 -15.35 2.80
C PHE A 29 -14.39 -14.57 2.33
N MET A 30 -14.69 -14.59 1.03
CA MET A 30 -15.86 -13.90 0.45
C MET A 30 -17.19 -14.45 0.97
N GLU A 31 -17.27 -15.77 1.18
CA GLU A 31 -18.49 -16.43 1.66
C GLU A 31 -18.69 -16.24 3.16
N SER A 32 -17.62 -16.39 3.95
CA SER A 32 -17.71 -16.43 5.41
C SER A 32 -17.52 -15.07 6.09
N GLN A 33 -16.41 -14.37 5.79
CA GLN A 33 -15.92 -13.25 6.60
C GLN A 33 -16.22 -11.88 5.99
N LEU A 34 -16.40 -11.80 4.67
CA LEU A 34 -16.67 -10.55 3.95
C LEU A 34 -18.03 -9.91 4.32
N PRO A 35 -19.14 -10.65 4.52
CA PRO A 35 -20.41 -10.06 4.97
C PRO A 35 -20.27 -9.36 6.33
N ALA A 36 -19.71 -10.05 7.32
CA ALA A 36 -19.43 -9.49 8.65
C ALA A 36 -18.45 -8.30 8.59
N PHE A 37 -17.53 -8.30 7.64
CA PHE A 37 -16.60 -7.18 7.44
C PHE A 37 -17.30 -5.93 6.89
N LYS A 38 -18.27 -6.10 5.98
CA LYS A 38 -19.11 -5.00 5.44
C LYS A 38 -19.99 -4.39 6.52
N GLU A 39 -20.66 -5.21 7.32
CA GLU A 39 -21.52 -4.74 8.42
C GLU A 39 -20.75 -3.90 9.44
N LYS A 40 -19.52 -4.32 9.78
CA LYS A 40 -18.64 -3.57 10.69
C LYS A 40 -18.12 -2.25 10.11
N ASN A 41 -18.18 -2.07 8.79
CA ASN A 41 -17.59 -0.91 8.10
C ASN A 41 -18.53 -0.42 6.98
N PRO A 42 -19.71 0.14 7.30
CA PRO A 42 -20.70 0.55 6.30
C PRO A 42 -20.20 1.68 5.37
N GLN A 43 -19.21 2.46 5.83
CA GLN A 43 -18.57 3.53 5.06
C GLN A 43 -17.60 3.06 3.97
N LEU A 44 -17.25 1.76 3.96
CA LEU A 44 -16.29 1.19 3.03
C LEU A 44 -17.02 0.55 1.86
N GLU A 45 -16.72 0.99 0.65
CA GLU A 45 -17.22 0.35 -0.56
C GLU A 45 -16.35 -0.88 -0.87
N VAL A 46 -16.96 -2.07 -0.86
CA VAL A 46 -16.26 -3.32 -1.20
C VAL A 46 -16.73 -3.80 -2.58
N ILE A 47 -15.79 -3.87 -3.52
CA ILE A 47 -16.01 -4.27 -4.91
C ILE A 47 -15.36 -5.62 -5.14
N ASN A 48 -16.07 -6.52 -5.82
CA ASN A 48 -15.58 -7.86 -6.13
C ASN A 48 -15.27 -7.92 -7.62
N GLU A 49 -14.03 -8.24 -7.98
CA GLU A 49 -13.58 -8.34 -9.37
C GLU A 49 -13.17 -9.78 -9.69
N LEU A 50 -13.77 -10.35 -10.73
CA LEU A 50 -13.37 -11.65 -11.25
C LEU A 50 -12.25 -11.46 -12.28
N ASN A 51 -11.03 -11.85 -11.92
CA ASN A 51 -9.85 -11.73 -12.77
C ASN A 51 -9.26 -13.12 -13.05
N ARG A 52 -9.50 -13.62 -14.28
CA ARG A 52 -9.10 -14.97 -14.68
C ARG A 52 -7.63 -14.99 -15.10
N GLY A 53 -6.90 -16.05 -14.76
CA GLY A 53 -5.48 -16.21 -15.12
C GLY A 53 -4.50 -15.39 -14.27
N HIS A 54 -4.97 -14.58 -13.33
CA HIS A 54 -4.13 -13.79 -12.44
C HIS A 54 -4.18 -14.29 -10.99
N HIS A 55 -3.11 -14.04 -10.23
CA HIS A 55 -3.10 -14.30 -8.80
C HIS A 55 -4.03 -13.34 -8.06
N PRO A 56 -4.71 -13.81 -7.01
CA PRO A 56 -5.64 -12.96 -6.26
C PRO A 56 -4.91 -11.85 -5.50
N PHE A 57 -5.54 -10.69 -5.43
CA PHE A 57 -5.01 -9.53 -4.72
C PHE A 57 -6.13 -8.69 -4.09
N LEU A 58 -5.78 -8.00 -3.00
CA LEU A 58 -6.61 -6.98 -2.39
C LEU A 58 -6.03 -5.61 -2.77
N LYS A 59 -6.87 -4.73 -3.32
CA LYS A 59 -6.50 -3.35 -3.65
C LYS A 59 -7.32 -2.39 -2.79
N GLY A 60 -6.65 -1.56 -2.00
CA GLY A 60 -7.26 -0.49 -1.23
C GLY A 60 -7.04 0.86 -1.89
N LEU A 61 -8.13 1.58 -2.18
CA LEU A 61 -8.11 2.97 -2.64
C LEU A 61 -8.38 3.90 -1.47
N TYR A 62 -7.47 4.85 -1.26
CA TYR A 62 -7.55 5.80 -0.15
C TYR A 62 -7.99 7.18 -0.66
N LYS A 63 -8.56 7.99 0.24
CA LYS A 63 -8.98 9.37 -0.03
C LYS A 63 -7.85 10.25 -0.56
N ASN A 64 -6.61 9.94 -0.20
CA ASN A 64 -5.40 10.61 -0.70
C ASN A 64 -5.04 10.23 -2.15
N LYS A 65 -5.93 9.56 -2.90
CA LYS A 65 -5.74 9.02 -4.26
C LYS A 65 -4.65 7.95 -4.41
N ASN A 66 -3.91 7.67 -3.34
CA ASN A 66 -2.98 6.56 -3.29
C ASN A 66 -3.72 5.23 -3.28
N GLU A 67 -3.08 4.23 -3.86
CA GLU A 67 -3.53 2.84 -3.85
C GLU A 67 -2.50 1.95 -3.15
N ARG A 68 -2.99 0.90 -2.49
CA ARG A 68 -2.14 -0.17 -1.96
C ARG A 68 -2.67 -1.52 -2.41
N VAL A 69 -1.79 -2.31 -3.00
CA VAL A 69 -2.09 -3.67 -3.46
C VAL A 69 -1.35 -4.66 -2.60
N VAL A 70 -2.06 -5.69 -2.14
CA VAL A 70 -1.52 -6.81 -1.37
C VAL A 70 -1.88 -8.10 -2.09
N CYS A 71 -0.87 -8.87 -2.51
CA CYS A 71 -1.07 -10.19 -3.10
C CYS A 71 -1.47 -11.19 -2.00
N VAL A 72 -2.51 -11.98 -2.25
CA VAL A 72 -3.04 -12.95 -1.27
C VAL A 72 -3.04 -14.39 -1.81
N LYS A 73 -2.00 -14.73 -2.58
CA LYS A 73 -1.84 -16.08 -3.15
C LYS A 73 -1.69 -17.13 -2.04
N ASN A 74 -2.46 -18.22 -2.13
CA ASN A 74 -2.38 -19.37 -1.22
C ASN A 74 -2.51 -19.03 0.29
N MET A 75 -3.11 -17.89 0.64
CA MET A 75 -3.36 -17.52 2.03
C MET A 75 -4.64 -18.19 2.54
N THR A 76 -4.72 -18.40 3.85
CA THR A 76 -5.97 -18.85 4.51
C THR A 76 -6.99 -17.71 4.57
N PRO A 77 -8.30 -17.99 4.70
CA PRO A 77 -9.31 -16.93 4.81
C PRO A 77 -9.02 -15.96 5.97
N GLU A 78 -8.50 -16.47 7.10
CA GLU A 78 -8.11 -15.65 8.25
C GLU A 78 -6.95 -14.70 7.94
N GLU A 79 -5.92 -15.17 7.23
CA GLU A 79 -4.81 -14.33 6.78
C GLU A 79 -5.28 -13.24 5.82
N VAL A 80 -6.22 -13.57 4.91
CA VAL A 80 -6.86 -12.60 4.02
C VAL A 80 -7.62 -11.55 4.83
N HIS A 81 -8.35 -11.95 5.87
CA HIS A 81 -9.02 -11.02 6.78
C HIS A 81 -8.06 -10.11 7.53
N GLN A 82 -6.92 -10.64 7.99
CA GLN A 82 -5.87 -9.83 8.61
C GLN A 82 -5.30 -8.82 7.61
N CYS A 83 -5.06 -9.23 6.36
CA CYS A 83 -4.61 -8.34 5.30
C CYS A 83 -5.63 -7.23 4.99
N ALA A 84 -6.93 -7.56 4.90
CA ALA A 84 -8.01 -6.58 4.74
C ALA A 84 -8.06 -5.61 5.93
N THR A 85 -7.89 -6.13 7.15
CA THR A 85 -7.84 -5.32 8.38
C THR A 85 -6.62 -4.40 8.39
N ARG A 86 -5.45 -4.87 7.93
CA ARG A 86 -4.24 -4.04 7.78
C ARG A 86 -4.47 -2.90 6.77
N LEU A 87 -5.13 -3.16 5.64
CA LEU A 87 -5.50 -2.12 4.67
C LEU A 87 -6.47 -1.11 5.27
N ARG A 88 -7.49 -1.59 5.98
CA ARG A 88 -8.45 -0.75 6.72
C ARG A 88 -7.78 0.10 7.80
N ASN A 89 -6.71 -0.40 8.41
CA ASN A 89 -5.92 0.29 9.43
C ASN A 89 -4.79 1.17 8.87
N ALA A 90 -4.57 1.19 7.56
CA ALA A 90 -3.58 2.07 6.95
C ALA A 90 -4.18 3.44 6.58
N LEU A 91 -3.31 4.44 6.47
CA LEU A 91 -3.66 5.80 6.01
C LEU A 91 -3.45 5.99 4.49
N GLY A 92 -2.88 4.99 3.80
CA GLY A 92 -2.54 5.11 2.38
C GLY A 92 -1.34 6.01 2.07
N ARG A 93 -0.50 6.35 3.06
CA ARG A 93 0.77 7.07 2.79
C ARG A 93 1.81 6.13 2.19
N LYS A 94 2.69 6.66 1.32
CA LYS A 94 3.84 5.91 0.82
C LYS A 94 4.74 5.53 2.01
N VAL A 95 5.25 4.29 2.02
CA VAL A 95 6.19 3.84 3.05
C VAL A 95 7.54 4.45 2.72
N VAL A 96 7.97 5.41 3.53
CA VAL A 96 9.27 6.07 3.39
C VAL A 96 10.13 5.68 4.58
N LYS A 97 11.40 5.38 4.33
CA LYS A 97 12.37 5.13 5.40
C LYS A 97 12.61 6.44 6.14
N LEU A 98 12.16 6.50 7.40
CA LEU A 98 12.44 7.64 8.27
C LEU A 98 13.88 7.55 8.78
N LYS A 99 14.58 8.69 8.84
CA LYS A 99 15.94 8.77 9.43
C LYS A 99 15.90 8.62 10.95
N THR A 100 14.90 9.22 11.57
CA THR A 100 14.68 9.22 13.03
C THR A 100 13.33 8.63 13.37
N ARG A 101 13.19 8.05 14.57
CA ARG A 101 11.93 7.47 15.06
C ARG A 101 10.82 8.51 15.22
N HIS A 102 11.17 9.73 15.62
CA HIS A 102 10.25 10.84 15.82
C HIS A 102 10.54 11.96 14.82
N VAL A 103 9.48 12.53 14.24
CA VAL A 103 9.54 13.70 13.38
C VAL A 103 8.54 14.70 13.94
N THR A 104 9.04 15.81 14.46
CA THR A 104 8.23 16.86 15.08
C THR A 104 8.43 18.14 14.30
N LYS A 105 7.34 18.79 13.86
CA LYS A 105 7.43 20.09 13.17
C LYS A 105 7.91 21.21 14.09
N HIS A 106 7.60 21.09 15.37
CA HIS A 106 7.97 22.06 16.41
C HIS A 106 8.75 21.31 17.50
N PRO A 107 10.09 21.31 17.44
CA PRO A 107 10.91 20.59 18.41
C PRO A 107 10.95 21.26 19.79
N SER A 108 10.75 22.58 19.85
CA SER A 108 10.74 23.35 21.09
C SER A 108 9.56 24.33 21.14
N VAL A 109 9.05 24.59 22.34
CA VAL A 109 7.98 25.55 22.60
C VAL A 109 8.54 26.93 22.97
N GLN A 110 9.69 26.98 23.64
CA GLN A 110 10.31 28.21 24.17
C GLN A 110 11.35 28.84 23.23
N GLY A 111 11.56 28.28 22.05
CA GLY A 111 12.69 28.60 21.16
C GLY A 111 13.77 27.53 21.27
N GLY A 112 14.31 27.10 20.13
CA GLY A 112 15.51 26.26 20.11
C GLY A 112 16.66 27.08 20.65
N ARG A 113 17.59 26.46 21.39
CA ARG A 113 18.77 27.15 21.94
C ARG A 113 19.68 27.56 20.78
N GLY A 114 19.36 28.68 20.15
CA GLY A 114 20.20 29.36 19.19
C GLY A 114 21.24 30.15 19.98
N GLY A 115 22.50 29.74 19.89
CA GLY A 115 23.56 30.71 20.04
C GLY A 115 23.36 31.77 18.96
N ASP A 116 23.38 33.01 19.40
CA ASP A 116 23.52 34.24 18.66
C ASP A 116 24.61 34.11 17.59
N ALA A 117 24.24 33.57 16.43
CA ALA A 117 25.05 33.55 15.24
C ALA A 117 24.14 33.73 14.02
N SER A 118 24.22 34.93 13.46
CA SER A 118 23.77 35.32 12.13
C SER A 118 24.06 34.23 11.08
N ILE A 119 23.06 33.43 10.70
CA ILE A 119 23.10 32.60 9.49
C ILE A 119 21.72 32.64 8.83
N GLY A 120 21.72 33.03 7.55
CA GLY A 120 20.55 33.28 6.74
C GLY A 120 19.49 32.20 6.80
N SER A 121 18.25 32.67 6.84
CA SER A 121 17.04 31.94 6.58
C SER A 121 17.05 31.32 5.18
N THR A 122 17.56 30.10 5.06
CA THR A 122 17.23 29.22 3.93
C THR A 122 17.10 27.78 4.40
N ILE A 123 16.15 27.54 5.31
CA ILE A 123 15.60 26.19 5.47
C ILE A 123 14.71 25.99 4.25
N GLY A 124 15.31 25.45 3.18
CA GLY A 124 14.61 25.17 1.94
C GLY A 124 13.43 24.24 2.19
N LEU A 125 12.24 24.82 2.28
CA LEU A 125 11.01 24.14 1.89
C LEU A 125 11.09 23.97 0.38
N LYS A 126 11.87 22.98 -0.07
CA LYS A 126 11.64 22.39 -1.37
C LYS A 126 10.39 21.53 -1.22
N GLU A 127 9.24 22.11 -1.56
CA GLU A 127 8.14 21.33 -2.09
C GLU A 127 8.63 20.69 -3.40
N GLU A 128 9.39 19.61 -3.30
CA GLU A 128 9.53 18.70 -4.43
C GLU A 128 8.25 17.86 -4.43
N GLU A 129 7.27 18.33 -5.19
CA GLU A 129 6.26 17.44 -5.77
C GLU A 129 6.99 16.47 -6.71
N GLU A 130 7.64 15.45 -6.15
CA GLU A 130 8.06 14.30 -6.93
C GLU A 130 6.81 13.50 -7.29
N GLU A 131 6.23 13.84 -8.44
CA GLU A 131 5.29 12.99 -9.17
C GLU A 131 6.05 11.74 -9.66
N VAL A 132 6.31 10.82 -8.73
CA VAL A 132 6.83 9.49 -9.07
C VAL A 132 5.66 8.69 -9.63
N SER A 133 5.44 8.80 -10.94
CA SER A 133 4.61 7.87 -11.70
C SER A 133 5.29 6.50 -11.69
N MET A 134 4.91 5.67 -10.73
CA MET A 134 5.38 4.30 -10.61
C MET A 134 4.61 3.43 -11.62
N VAL A 135 5.10 3.33 -12.86
CA VAL A 135 4.59 2.33 -13.80
C VAL A 135 5.22 0.99 -13.41
N VAL A 136 4.52 0.22 -12.59
CA VAL A 136 4.87 -1.17 -12.32
C VAL A 136 4.53 -1.99 -13.55
N VAL A 137 5.49 -2.17 -14.45
CA VAL A 137 5.39 -3.20 -15.48
C VAL A 137 5.73 -4.53 -14.81
N VAL A 138 4.71 -5.26 -14.37
CA VAL A 138 4.86 -6.65 -13.94
C VAL A 138 5.09 -7.48 -15.20
N VAL A 139 6.35 -7.73 -15.55
CA VAL A 139 6.67 -8.78 -16.52
C VAL A 139 6.55 -10.12 -15.81
N VAL A 140 5.43 -10.79 -16.02
CA VAL A 140 5.26 -12.20 -15.64
C VAL A 140 6.10 -13.02 -16.61
N VAL A 141 7.33 -13.36 -16.22
CA VAL A 141 8.10 -14.40 -16.93
C VAL A 141 7.47 -15.73 -16.55
N GLY A 142 6.72 -16.30 -17.48
CA GLY A 142 6.19 -17.66 -17.38
C GLY A 142 7.34 -18.65 -17.33
N GLY A 143 7.53 -19.27 -16.17
CA GLY A 143 8.47 -20.35 -15.94
C GLY A 143 7.77 -21.49 -15.21
N CYS A 144 7.17 -22.37 -16.00
CA CYS A 144 6.62 -23.64 -15.56
C CYS A 144 7.78 -24.60 -15.28
N SER A 145 7.96 -25.07 -14.04
CA SER A 145 8.44 -26.43 -13.69
C SER A 145 8.90 -26.50 -12.22
N LYS A 146 8.85 -27.72 -11.71
CA LYS A 146 8.91 -28.12 -10.31
C LYS A 146 10.28 -27.88 -9.66
N ALA A 147 10.27 -27.67 -8.34
CA ALA A 147 11.35 -27.82 -7.38
C ALA A 147 12.57 -26.88 -7.48
N THR A 148 12.74 -25.99 -6.47
CA THR A 148 14.00 -25.65 -5.76
C THR A 148 13.81 -24.40 -4.86
N PRO A 149 14.37 -24.37 -3.62
CA PRO A 149 14.81 -23.14 -2.94
C PRO A 149 16.32 -22.90 -3.28
N PRO A 150 17.00 -21.79 -2.89
CA PRO A 150 16.60 -20.68 -2.02
C PRO A 150 16.99 -19.26 -2.56
N TYR A 151 16.63 -18.19 -1.83
CA TYR A 151 17.21 -16.83 -1.87
C TYR A 151 17.91 -16.35 -3.19
N SER A 152 17.15 -15.82 -4.16
CA SER A 152 17.61 -14.72 -5.04
C SER A 152 16.50 -14.33 -6.03
N ALA A 153 15.64 -13.38 -5.65
CA ALA A 153 14.83 -12.66 -6.63
C ALA A 153 15.45 -11.27 -6.76
N ALA A 154 16.35 -11.11 -7.74
CA ALA A 154 16.87 -9.82 -8.13
C ALA A 154 15.73 -8.98 -8.74
N ILE A 155 15.18 -8.06 -7.95
CA ILE A 155 14.26 -7.04 -8.43
C ILE A 155 15.12 -6.02 -9.19
N LEU A 156 15.18 -6.14 -10.51
CA LEU A 156 15.77 -5.11 -11.38
C LEU A 156 14.79 -3.91 -11.43
N LEU A 157 14.98 -2.95 -10.52
CA LEU A 157 14.33 -1.64 -10.60
C LEU A 157 15.05 -0.80 -11.66
N ILE A 158 14.55 -0.81 -12.90
CA ILE A 158 15.00 0.14 -13.92
C ILE A 158 14.40 1.51 -13.58
N PHE A 159 15.19 2.35 -12.91
CA PHE A 159 14.86 3.76 -12.68
C PHE A 159 15.06 4.55 -13.99
N ARG A 160 14.00 4.72 -14.77
CA ARG A 160 14.02 5.66 -15.90
C ARG A 160 13.81 7.07 -15.36
N TYR A 161 14.91 7.75 -15.01
CA TYR A 161 14.91 9.14 -14.53
C TYR A 161 14.70 10.08 -15.73
N ARG A 162 13.48 10.55 -15.96
CA ARG A 162 13.18 11.52 -17.03
C ARG A 162 13.17 12.94 -16.45
N LYS A 163 14.33 13.58 -16.40
CA LYS A 163 14.49 14.99 -15.99
C LYS A 163 13.87 15.90 -17.07
N ARG A 164 12.65 16.41 -16.86
CA ARG A 164 12.17 17.57 -17.65
C ARG A 164 12.97 18.78 -17.20
N ARG A 165 13.79 19.34 -18.10
CA ARG A 165 14.28 20.72 -17.94
C ARG A 165 13.09 21.65 -18.18
N ILE A 166 12.91 22.60 -17.26
CA ILE A 166 12.34 23.91 -17.60
C ILE A 166 13.51 24.74 -18.14
#